data_AF-I7C557-F1
#
_entry.id   AF-I7C557-F1
#
_cell.length_a   1.000
_cell.length_b   1.000
_cell.length_c   1.000
_cell.angle_alpha   90.00
_cell.angle_beta   90.00
_cell.angle_gamma   90.00
#
_symmetry.space_group_name_H-M   'P 1'
#
loop_
_entity.id
_entity.type
_entity.pdbx_description
1 polymer ?
#
loop_
_entity_poly.entity_id
_entity_poly.type
_entity_poly.pdbx_seq_one_letter_code
_entity_poly.pdbx_strand_id
1 'polypeptide(L)' 'MRLIERPESIKFEELEGFDRNQYQKYRRLFTQQYRRPYSYNLPFVPNMFVPKTAVVNFQEVISYFKSLYTAEAAKSEKS' A
#
# COMPACT_ATOMS: atom_id res chain seq x y z
N MET A 1 -1.10 -14.97 47.25
CA MET A 1 -0.85 -13.80 46.39
C MET A 1 -1.71 -12.65 46.88
N ARG A 2 -1.11 -11.57 47.40
CA ARG A 2 -1.87 -10.34 47.69
C ARG A 2 -1.90 -9.52 46.41
N LEU A 3 -3.08 -9.38 45.81
CA LEU A 3 -3.34 -8.40 44.77
C LEU A 3 -3.19 -7.03 45.44
N ILE A 4 -2.11 -6.32 45.14
CA ILE A 4 -1.95 -4.93 45.56
C ILE A 4 -2.94 -4.15 44.69
N GLU A 5 -4.02 -3.69 45.30
CA GLU A 5 -4.96 -2.75 44.71
C GLU A 5 -4.19 -1.47 44.39
N ARG A 6 -3.68 -1.36 43.16
CA ARG A 6 -3.06 -0.13 42.69
C ARG A 6 -4.19 0.85 42.40
N PRO A 7 -4.17 2.07 42.96
CA PRO A 7 -5.19 3.07 42.67
C PRO A 7 -5.23 3.35 41.16
N GLU A 8 -6.45 3.49 40.62
CA GLU A 8 -6.72 3.57 39.18
C GLU A 8 -6.06 4.78 38.48
N SER A 9 -5.58 5.76 39.24
CA SER A 9 -5.07 7.04 38.73
C SER A 9 -3.81 7.52 39.45
N ILE A 10 -2.77 6.68 39.52
CA ILE A 10 -1.44 7.14 39.95
C ILE A 10 -0.93 8.18 38.96
N LYS A 11 -0.63 9.38 39.46
CA LYS A 11 -0.05 10.45 38.63
C LYS A 11 1.40 10.10 38.29
N PHE A 12 1.88 10.52 37.11
CA PHE A 12 3.27 10.24 36.68
C PHE A 12 4.32 10.70 37.70
N GLU A 13 4.05 11.78 38.43
CA GLU A 13 4.93 12.39 39.43
C GLU A 13 5.18 11.45 40.63
N GLU A 14 4.27 10.51 40.88
CA GLU A 14 4.32 9.55 41.98
C GLU A 14 4.99 8.22 41.55
N LEU A 15 5.33 8.07 40.27
CA LEU A 15 6.01 6.88 39.77
C LEU A 15 7.51 6.97 40.04
N GLU A 16 8.06 5.99 40.74
CA GLU A 16 9.50 5.86 40.99
C GLU A 16 10.10 4.57 40.38
N GLY A 17 11.41 4.59 40.16
CA GLY A 17 12.18 3.42 39.74
C GLY A 17 11.73 2.78 38.42
N PHE A 18 11.46 1.49 38.48
CA PHE A 18 11.14 0.66 37.30
C PHE A 18 9.83 1.08 36.62
N ASP A 19 8.80 1.41 37.40
CA ASP A 19 7.47 1.73 36.89
C ASP A 19 7.48 3.06 36.12
N ARG A 20 8.28 4.04 36.57
CA ARG A 20 8.49 5.30 35.85
C ARG A 20 9.15 5.07 34.48
N ASN A 21 10.13 4.18 34.42
CA ASN A 21 10.83 3.86 33.18
C ASN A 21 9.92 3.15 32.17
N GLN A 22 9.10 2.20 32.64
CA GLN A 22 8.12 1.53 31.77
C GLN A 22 7.08 2.52 31.26
N TYR A 23 6.53 3.36 32.13
CA TYR A 23 5.58 4.39 31.73
C TYR A 23 6.15 5.31 30.65
N GLN A 24 7.40 5.79 30.81
CA GLN A 24 8.04 6.63 29.79
C GLN A 24 8.26 5.88 28.46
N LYS A 25 8.64 4.59 28.52
CA LYS A 25 8.81 3.75 27.33
C LYS A 25 7.52 3.63 26.54
N TYR A 26 6.42 3.29 27.20
CA TYR A 26 5.11 3.20 26.54
C TYR A 26 4.64 4.56 26.05
N ARG A 27 4.80 5.62 26.84
CA ARG A 27 4.46 6.99 26.41
C ARG A 27 5.18 7.37 25.12
N ARG A 28 6.48 7.05 24.99
CA ARG A 28 7.27 7.31 23.76
C ARG A 28 6.73 6.58 22.53
N LEU A 29 6.21 5.36 22.68
CA LEU A 29 5.63 4.61 21.56
C LEU A 29 4.35 5.27 21.04
N PHE A 30 3.53 5.83 21.94
CA PHE A 30 2.28 6.50 21.56
C PHE A 30 2.47 7.96 21.16
N THR A 31 3.50 8.65 21.65
CA THR A 31 3.83 10.02 21.23
C THR A 31 4.70 10.09 19.98
N GLN A 32 5.29 8.98 19.54
CA GLN A 32 5.88 8.88 18.21
C GLN A 32 4.77 8.95 17.17
N GLN A 33 4.38 10.18 16.81
CA GLN A 33 3.67 10.43 15.57
C GLN A 33 4.44 9.71 14.47
N TYR A 34 3.75 8.84 13.71
CA TYR A 34 4.30 8.14 12.56
C TYR A 34 5.22 9.09 11.79
N ARG A 35 6.54 8.92 11.95
CA ARG A 35 7.50 9.65 11.14
C ARG A 35 7.22 9.14 9.74
N ARG A 36 6.56 9.97 8.92
CA ARG A 36 6.33 9.66 7.52
C ARG A 36 7.70 9.26 6.99
N PRO A 37 7.89 8.02 6.50
CA PRO A 37 9.16 7.64 5.92
C PRO A 37 9.45 8.71 4.87
N TYR A 38 10.64 9.32 4.96
CA TYR A 38 11.09 10.45 4.17
C TYR A 38 10.25 10.57 2.90
N SER A 39 9.32 11.55 2.88
CA SER A 39 8.59 11.82 1.66
C SER A 39 9.65 12.27 0.68
N TYR A 40 10.08 11.35 -0.17
CA TYR A 40 10.90 11.66 -1.31
C TYR A 40 10.05 12.58 -2.16
N ASN A 41 10.13 13.89 -1.87
CA ASN A 41 9.69 14.96 -2.76
C ASN A 41 10.68 14.95 -3.93
N LEU A 42 10.66 13.87 -4.69
CA LEU A 42 11.37 13.81 -5.95
C LEU A 42 10.58 14.74 -6.88
N PRO A 43 11.19 15.83 -7.38
CA PRO A 43 10.52 16.75 -8.32
C PRO A 43 10.18 16.05 -9.66
N PHE A 44 10.62 14.81 -9.83
CA PHE A 44 10.51 14.01 -11.02
C PHE A 44 10.24 12.54 -10.62
N VAL A 45 9.20 11.94 -11.19
CA VAL A 45 8.92 10.51 -11.06
C VAL A 45 9.93 9.75 -11.90
N PRO A 46 10.74 8.84 -11.34
CA PRO A 46 11.70 8.06 -12.11
C PRO A 46 11.03 7.35 -13.29
N ASN A 47 11.66 7.38 -14.47
CA ASN A 47 11.12 6.80 -15.71
C ASN A 47 10.72 5.31 -15.59
N MET A 48 11.26 4.60 -14.60
CA MET A 48 10.87 3.21 -14.28
C MET A 48 9.44 3.06 -13.73
N PHE A 49 8.86 4.12 -13.17
CA PHE A 49 7.48 4.16 -12.66
C PHE A 49 6.50 4.82 -13.64
N VAL A 50 7.00 5.36 -14.76
CA VAL A 50 6.14 5.88 -15.81
C VAL A 50 5.48 4.69 -16.51
N PRO A 51 4.13 4.66 -16.64
CA PRO A 51 3.46 3.60 -17.34
C PRO A 51 3.98 3.56 -18.78
N LYS A 52 4.59 2.44 -19.16
CA LYS A 52 4.96 2.22 -20.56
C LYS A 52 3.67 2.18 -21.35
N THR A 53 3.50 3.11 -22.27
CA THR A 53 2.44 3.03 -23.27
C THR A 53 2.73 1.79 -24.11
N ALA A 54 2.08 0.67 -23.78
CA ALA A 54 1.98 -0.43 -24.71
C ALA A 54 1.19 0.11 -25.89
N VAL A 55 1.89 0.50 -26.97
CA VAL A 55 1.26 0.85 -28.23
C VAL A 55 0.65 -0.46 -28.74
N VAL A 56 -0.62 -0.67 -28.45
CA VAL A 56 -1.37 -1.80 -28.97
C VAL A 56 -1.37 -1.64 -30.48
N ASN A 57 -0.80 -2.60 -31.21
CA ASN A 57 -0.80 -2.57 -32.67
C ASN A 57 -2.22 -2.87 -33.18
N PHE A 58 -3.04 -1.83 -33.27
CA PHE A 58 -4.43 -1.95 -33.71
C PHE A 58 -4.56 -2.58 -35.10
N GLN A 59 -3.54 -2.45 -35.96
CA GLN A 59 -3.57 -3.04 -37.29
C GLN A 59 -3.57 -4.57 -37.24
N GLU A 60 -2.78 -5.17 -36.33
CA GLU A 60 -2.75 -6.62 -36.12
C GLU A 60 -4.11 -7.12 -35.61
N VAL A 61 -4.68 -6.42 -34.62
CA VAL A 61 -6.00 -6.74 -34.06
C VAL A 61 -7.09 -6.67 -35.14
N ILE A 62 -7.10 -5.61 -35.95
CA ILE A 62 -8.06 -5.46 -37.05
C ILE A 62 -7.87 -6.57 -38.09
N SER A 63 -6.64 -6.93 -38.42
CA SER A 63 -6.35 -7.98 -39.40
C SER A 63 -6.83 -9.35 -38.94
N TYR A 64 -6.68 -9.66 -37.65
CA TYR A 64 -7.17 -10.88 -37.03
C TYR A 64 -8.71 -10.97 -37.07
N PHE A 65 -9.42 -9.92 -36.71
CA PHE A 65 -10.89 -9.95 -36.75
C PHE A 65 -11.43 -10.01 -38.19
N LYS A 66 -10.75 -9.40 -39.16
CA LYS A 66 -11.09 -9.54 -40.58
C LYS A 66 -10.89 -10.98 -41.07
N SER A 67 -9.80 -11.65 -40.68
CA SER A 67 -9.58 -13.04 -41.09
C SER A 67 -10.65 -13.98 -40.52
N LEU A 68 -11.06 -13.78 -39.25
CA LEU A 68 -12.16 -14.54 -38.65
C LEU A 68 -13.48 -14.35 -39.42
N TYR A 69 -13.86 -13.10 -39.69
CA TYR A 69 -15.09 -12.80 -40.42
C TYR A 69 -15.11 -13.44 -41.83
N THR A 70 -14.01 -13.31 -42.57
CA THR A 70 -13.90 -13.93 -43.90
C THR A 70 -13.93 -15.46 -43.85
N ALA A 71 -13.33 -16.07 -42.82
CA ALA A 71 -13.36 -17.52 -42.63
C ALA A 71 -14.76 -18.03 -42.29
N GLU A 72 -15.54 -17.27 -41.52
CA GLU A 72 -16.94 -17.59 -41.22
C GLU A 72 -17.85 -17.42 -42.44
N ALA A 73 -17.71 -16.32 -43.18
CA ALA A 73 -18.46 -16.08 -44.41
C ALA A 73 -18.18 -17.15 -45.49
N ALA A 74 -16.92 -17.55 -45.66
CA ALA A 74 -16.56 -18.61 -46.61
C ALA A 74 -17.06 -20.01 -46.20
N LYS A 75 -17.36 -20.22 -44.90
CA LYS A 75 -18.01 -21.46 -44.42
C LYS A 75 -19.51 -21.45 -44.71
N SER A 76 -20.19 -20.31 -44.60
CA SER A 76 -21.63 -20.21 -44.90
C SER A 76 -21.95 -20.34 -46.39
N GLU A 77 -21.04 -19.97 -47.29
CA GLU A 77 -21.25 -20.13 -48.74
C GLU A 77 -21.02 -21.56 -49.24
N LYS A 78 -20.41 -22.43 -48.42
CA LYS A 78 -20.10 -23.84 -48.75
C LYS A 78 -21.06 -24.84 -48.11
N SER A 79 -22.00 -24.39 -47.28
CA SER A 79 -23.09 -25.20 -46.72
C SER A 79 -24.37 -25.03 -47.53
#